data_AF-A0A6P1YNQ0-F1
#
_entry.id   AF-A0A6P1YNQ0-F1
#
_cell.length_a   1.000
_cell.length_b   1.000
_cell.length_c   1.000
_cell.angle_alpha   90.00
_cell.angle_beta   90.00
_cell.angle_gamma   90.00
#
_symmetry.space_group_name_H-M   'P 1'
#
loop_
_entity.id
_entity.type
_entity.pdbx_description
1 polymer ?
#
loop_
_entity_poly.entity_id
_entity_poly.type
_entity_poly.pdbx_seq_one_letter_code
_entity_poly.pdbx_strand_id
1 'polypeptide(L)'
;MHNIRSSLDIIIFSMIGKNSDKIRELYFPFSYNLESFEKQLINGSIKYAGNEVINVLKDIKPYNGGNNLLYNIHRLNIIDKHRLLIISHRVAVLTDRQMSELIGIKIINGNFIFNGIGDELVRVSLNIQGNRKERRTVRSKGSFDVECEGDVKFYLGFAKGQPCAGQDVVETLAQFANLAEATVDRLTRAYLSPSNRFPT
;
A
#
# COMPACT_ATOMS: atom_id res chain seq x y z
N MET A 1 -9.79 1.79 -1.78
CA MET A 1 -9.41 0.42 -2.21
C MET A 1 -10.41 -0.21 -3.16
N HIS A 2 -11.72 -0.16 -2.86
CA HIS A 2 -12.75 -0.75 -3.70
C HIS A 2 -12.66 -0.34 -5.19
N ASN A 3 -12.51 0.94 -5.49
CA ASN A 3 -12.41 1.44 -6.87
C ASN A 3 -11.25 0.82 -7.67
N ILE A 4 -10.07 0.65 -7.04
CA ILE A 4 -8.89 0.03 -7.68
C ILE A 4 -9.15 -1.45 -7.95
N ARG A 5 -9.78 -2.16 -7.01
CA ARG A 5 -10.14 -3.56 -7.22
C ARG A 5 -11.18 -3.69 -8.35
N SER A 6 -12.18 -2.81 -8.37
CA SER A 6 -13.25 -2.83 -9.37
C SER A 6 -12.76 -2.49 -10.77
N SER A 7 -11.78 -1.59 -10.93
CA SER A 7 -11.21 -1.31 -12.26
C SER A 7 -10.56 -2.55 -12.89
N LEU A 8 -9.89 -3.38 -12.08
CA LEU A 8 -9.33 -4.66 -12.51
C LEU A 8 -10.42 -5.68 -12.88
N ASP A 9 -11.59 -5.68 -12.22
CA ASP A 9 -12.70 -6.53 -12.63
C ASP A 9 -13.34 -6.04 -13.94
N ILE A 10 -13.52 -4.72 -14.08
CA ILE A 10 -14.12 -4.11 -15.26
C ILE A 10 -13.30 -4.41 -16.51
N ILE A 11 -11.96 -4.39 -16.45
CA ILE A 11 -11.14 -4.70 -17.63
C ILE A 11 -11.36 -6.15 -18.09
N ILE A 12 -11.42 -7.11 -17.18
CA ILE A 12 -11.71 -8.52 -17.51
C ILE A 12 -13.13 -8.67 -18.07
N PHE A 13 -14.10 -8.00 -17.45
CA PHE A 13 -15.47 -7.95 -17.96
C PHE A 13 -15.54 -7.36 -19.37
N SER A 14 -14.78 -6.30 -19.66
CA SER A 14 -14.77 -5.68 -21.00
C SER A 14 -14.18 -6.59 -22.08
N MET A 15 -13.21 -7.44 -21.73
CA MET A 15 -12.53 -8.35 -22.65
C MET A 15 -13.37 -9.60 -22.97
N ILE A 16 -14.09 -10.11 -21.97
CA ILE A 16 -14.73 -11.44 -22.03
C ILE A 16 -16.27 -11.35 -22.01
N GLY A 17 -16.85 -10.24 -21.55
CA GLY A 17 -18.28 -10.13 -21.23
C GLY A 17 -19.23 -10.42 -22.39
N LYS A 18 -18.79 -10.21 -23.63
CA LYS A 18 -19.57 -10.56 -24.83
C LYS A 18 -19.53 -12.04 -25.19
N ASN A 19 -18.51 -12.76 -24.72
CA ASN A 19 -18.18 -14.13 -25.10
C ASN A 19 -18.43 -15.14 -23.96
N SER A 20 -19.05 -14.71 -22.85
CA SER A 20 -19.28 -15.55 -21.68
C SER A 20 -20.70 -15.44 -21.19
N ASP A 21 -21.36 -16.59 -21.09
CA ASP A 21 -22.71 -16.71 -20.49
C ASP A 21 -22.69 -16.52 -18.97
N LYS A 22 -21.49 -16.49 -18.37
CA LYS A 22 -21.28 -16.43 -16.92
C LYS A 22 -20.75 -15.08 -16.48
N ILE A 23 -21.50 -14.02 -16.80
CA ILE A 23 -21.15 -12.64 -16.46
C ILE A 23 -20.80 -12.45 -14.97
N ARG A 24 -21.50 -13.15 -14.06
CA ARG A 24 -21.28 -13.06 -12.61
C ARG A 24 -19.95 -13.68 -12.14
N GLU A 25 -19.32 -14.51 -12.97
CA GLU A 25 -18.02 -15.14 -12.69
C GLU A 25 -16.86 -14.37 -13.36
N LEU A 26 -17.13 -13.21 -13.97
CA LEU A 26 -16.09 -12.37 -14.59
C LEU A 26 -15.49 -11.41 -13.57
N TYR A 27 -14.32 -11.79 -13.06
CA TYR A 27 -13.52 -10.99 -12.16
C TYR A 27 -12.03 -11.25 -12.41
N PHE A 28 -11.20 -10.31 -11.98
CA PHE A 28 -9.75 -10.42 -12.04
C PHE A 28 -9.24 -11.62 -11.22
N PRO A 29 -8.36 -12.47 -11.79
CA PRO A 29 -7.95 -13.74 -11.17
C PRO A 29 -6.97 -13.56 -10.02
N PHE A 30 -7.47 -13.04 -8.90
CA PHE A 30 -6.74 -13.14 -7.65
C PHE A 30 -6.89 -14.55 -7.09
N SER A 31 -5.77 -15.18 -6.72
CA SER A 31 -5.77 -16.53 -6.17
C SER A 31 -4.90 -16.66 -4.94
N TYR A 32 -5.22 -17.63 -4.08
CA TYR A 32 -4.48 -17.83 -2.84
C TYR A 32 -3.06 -18.35 -3.05
N ASN A 33 -2.79 -19.10 -4.12
CA ASN A 33 -1.48 -19.64 -4.45
C ASN A 33 -1.39 -19.93 -5.96
N LEU A 34 -0.20 -20.32 -6.43
CA LEU A 34 0.06 -20.64 -7.84
C LEU A 34 -0.86 -21.75 -8.36
N GLU A 35 -1.05 -22.82 -7.60
CA GLU A 35 -1.89 -23.95 -8.04
C GLU A 35 -3.36 -23.54 -8.27
N SER A 36 -3.91 -22.72 -7.36
CA SER A 36 -5.27 -22.19 -7.50
C SER A 36 -5.37 -21.23 -8.68
N PHE A 37 -4.33 -20.46 -8.94
CA PHE A 37 -4.25 -19.55 -10.09
C PHE A 37 -4.23 -20.31 -11.41
N GLU A 38 -3.42 -21.36 -11.54
CA GLU A 38 -3.39 -22.20 -12.73
C GLU A 38 -4.72 -22.89 -12.99
N LYS A 39 -5.36 -23.44 -11.94
CA LYS A 39 -6.71 -24.00 -12.04
C LYS A 39 -7.72 -22.97 -12.51
N GLN A 40 -7.63 -21.72 -12.04
CA GLN A 40 -8.52 -20.64 -12.45
C GLN A 40 -8.31 -20.22 -13.91
N LEU A 41 -7.06 -20.24 -14.41
CA LEU A 41 -6.78 -19.96 -15.82
C LEU A 41 -7.34 -21.04 -16.75
N ILE A 42 -7.29 -22.31 -16.35
CA ILE A 42 -7.74 -23.45 -17.16
C ILE A 42 -9.26 -23.60 -17.12
N ASN A 43 -9.85 -23.56 -15.91
CA ASN A 43 -11.26 -23.88 -15.70
C ASN A 43 -12.16 -22.64 -15.72
N GLY A 44 -11.60 -21.45 -15.54
CA GLY A 44 -12.35 -20.20 -15.47
C GLY A 44 -12.65 -19.59 -16.83
N SER A 45 -13.41 -18.49 -16.80
CA SER A 45 -13.78 -17.73 -18.00
C SER A 45 -12.61 -16.98 -18.64
N ILE A 46 -11.46 -16.86 -17.96
CA ILE A 46 -10.30 -16.11 -18.44
C ILE A 46 -9.69 -16.68 -19.72
N LYS A 47 -9.88 -17.98 -19.99
CA LYS A 47 -9.46 -18.60 -21.25
C LYS A 47 -10.01 -17.89 -22.49
N TYR A 48 -11.17 -17.26 -22.39
CA TYR A 48 -11.81 -16.51 -23.49
C TYR A 48 -11.16 -15.16 -23.78
N ALA A 49 -10.23 -14.67 -22.94
CA ALA A 49 -9.49 -13.43 -23.20
C ALA A 49 -8.36 -13.60 -24.23
N GLY A 50 -8.01 -14.84 -24.58
CA GLY A 50 -6.96 -15.17 -25.52
C GLY A 50 -5.58 -15.37 -24.88
N ASN A 51 -4.68 -16.02 -25.63
CA ASN A 51 -3.40 -16.49 -25.12
C ASN A 51 -2.45 -15.39 -24.65
N GLU A 52 -2.46 -14.21 -25.29
CA GLU A 52 -1.57 -13.10 -24.90
C GLU A 52 -1.97 -12.53 -23.53
N VAL A 53 -3.28 -12.41 -23.29
CA VAL A 53 -3.80 -11.97 -22.00
C VAL A 53 -3.43 -12.97 -20.90
N ILE A 54 -3.55 -14.27 -21.18
CA ILE A 54 -3.13 -15.33 -20.25
C ILE A 54 -1.63 -15.24 -19.94
N ASN A 55 -0.80 -15.00 -20.96
CA ASN A 55 0.64 -14.83 -20.77
C ASN A 55 0.97 -13.62 -19.89
N VAL A 56 0.30 -12.49 -20.10
CA VAL A 56 0.44 -11.32 -19.24
C VAL A 56 0.00 -11.62 -17.81
N LEU A 57 -1.11 -12.32 -17.59
CA LEU A 57 -1.55 -12.70 -16.25
C LEU A 57 -0.54 -13.63 -15.56
N LYS A 58 0.05 -14.58 -16.29
CA LYS A 58 1.13 -15.45 -15.78
C LYS A 58 2.39 -14.68 -15.40
N ASP A 59 2.73 -13.63 -16.14
CA ASP A 59 3.86 -12.76 -15.81
C ASP A 59 3.58 -11.88 -14.59
N ILE A 60 2.36 -11.32 -14.52
CA ILE A 60 1.92 -10.46 -13.41
C ILE A 60 1.81 -11.23 -12.09
N LYS A 61 1.49 -12.54 -12.13
CA LYS A 61 1.42 -13.42 -10.96
C LYS A 61 0.50 -12.89 -9.84
N PRO A 62 -0.81 -12.70 -10.09
CA PRO A 62 -1.76 -12.10 -9.14
C PRO A 62 -2.18 -13.03 -7.98
N TYR A 63 -1.22 -13.68 -7.32
CA TYR A 63 -1.45 -14.63 -6.24
C TYR A 63 -0.47 -14.43 -5.09
N ASN A 64 -0.79 -15.00 -3.92
CA ASN A 64 0.10 -14.95 -2.75
C ASN A 64 1.43 -15.68 -3.02
N GLY A 65 2.56 -15.02 -2.79
CA GLY A 65 3.89 -15.54 -3.15
C GLY A 65 4.30 -15.27 -4.61
N GLY A 66 3.44 -14.62 -5.39
CA GLY A 66 3.76 -14.02 -6.68
C GLY A 66 4.00 -12.53 -6.53
N ASN A 67 3.16 -11.71 -7.17
CA ASN A 67 3.13 -10.27 -6.97
C ASN A 67 2.34 -9.92 -5.70
N ASN A 68 3.03 -9.92 -4.57
CA ASN A 68 2.44 -9.64 -3.27
C ASN A 68 1.80 -8.24 -3.18
N LEU A 69 2.36 -7.24 -3.88
CA LEU A 69 1.81 -5.89 -3.87
C LEU A 69 0.45 -5.83 -4.57
N LEU A 70 0.34 -6.46 -5.74
CA LEU A 70 -0.94 -6.58 -6.45
C LEU A 70 -1.94 -7.42 -5.64
N TYR A 71 -1.51 -8.55 -5.08
CA TYR A 71 -2.35 -9.42 -4.26
C TYR A 71 -2.85 -8.71 -2.99
N ASN A 72 -2.05 -7.81 -2.41
CA ASN A 72 -2.47 -7.02 -1.24
C ASN A 72 -3.66 -6.10 -1.55
N ILE A 73 -3.85 -5.65 -2.79
CA ILE A 73 -5.06 -4.92 -3.20
C ILE A 73 -6.31 -5.75 -2.95
N HIS A 74 -6.29 -7.02 -3.33
CA HIS A 74 -7.39 -7.95 -3.11
C HIS A 74 -7.63 -8.20 -1.62
N ARG A 75 -6.56 -8.45 -0.85
CA ARG A 75 -6.67 -8.67 0.60
C ARG A 75 -7.21 -7.46 1.34
N LEU A 76 -6.72 -6.27 1.01
CA LEU A 76 -7.18 -5.02 1.62
C LEU A 76 -8.64 -4.75 1.26
N ASN A 77 -9.07 -4.99 0.03
CA ASN A 77 -10.48 -4.88 -0.34
C ASN A 77 -11.38 -5.89 0.39
N ILE A 78 -10.90 -7.10 0.71
CA ILE A 78 -11.64 -8.04 1.57
C ILE A 78 -11.77 -7.48 2.99
N ILE A 79 -10.68 -6.96 3.55
CA ILE A 79 -10.68 -6.43 4.92
C ILE A 79 -11.53 -5.18 5.03
N ASP A 80 -11.41 -4.25 4.07
CA ASP A 80 -12.15 -2.97 4.00
C ASP A 80 -13.68 -3.18 4.05
N LYS A 81 -14.17 -4.31 3.53
CA LYS A 81 -15.60 -4.68 3.61
C LYS A 81 -16.09 -5.05 5.01
N HIS A 82 -15.19 -5.51 5.88
CA HIS A 82 -15.54 -6.02 7.22
C HIS A 82 -14.99 -5.16 8.34
N ARG A 83 -13.98 -4.33 8.05
CA ARG A 83 -13.29 -3.46 8.98
C ARG A 83 -12.93 -2.21 8.21
N LEU A 84 -13.37 -1.05 8.71
CA LEU A 84 -12.84 0.23 8.24
C LEU A 84 -11.31 0.13 8.21
N LEU A 85 -10.65 0.65 7.16
CA LEU A 85 -9.19 0.75 7.17
C LEU A 85 -8.78 1.71 8.30
N ILE A 86 -8.54 1.14 9.49
CA ILE A 86 -8.17 1.91 10.67
C ILE A 86 -6.72 2.35 10.52
N ILE A 87 -6.52 3.65 10.39
CA ILE A 87 -5.22 4.27 10.56
C ILE A 87 -4.90 4.23 12.05
N SER A 88 -3.90 3.44 12.45
CA SER A 88 -3.60 3.24 13.87
C SER A 88 -2.51 4.13 14.42
N HIS A 89 -1.71 4.77 13.55
CA HIS A 89 -0.59 5.61 13.99
C HIS A 89 -0.53 6.89 13.17
N ARG A 90 -0.30 8.00 13.87
CA ARG A 90 0.14 9.27 13.31
C ARG A 90 1.57 9.48 13.78
N VAL A 91 2.52 9.50 12.85
CA VAL A 91 3.92 9.82 13.18
C VAL A 91 4.20 11.23 12.71
N ALA A 92 4.49 12.14 13.64
CA ALA A 92 5.01 13.45 13.32
C ALA A 92 6.52 13.34 13.04
N VAL A 93 6.95 13.77 11.87
CA VAL A 93 8.39 13.91 11.57
C VAL A 93 8.76 15.38 11.65
N LEU A 94 9.68 15.67 12.56
CA LEU A 94 10.19 17.01 12.83
C LEU A 94 11.63 17.11 12.31
N THR A 95 11.94 18.19 11.62
CA THR A 95 13.32 18.52 11.21
C THR A 95 14.17 18.94 12.42
N ASP A 96 15.49 18.91 12.30
CA ASP A 96 16.41 19.43 13.33
C ASP A 96 16.07 20.88 13.73
N ARG A 97 15.61 21.70 12.79
CA ARG A 97 15.16 23.08 13.04
C ARG A 97 13.87 23.10 13.88
N GLN A 98 12.83 22.40 13.44
CA GLN A 98 11.55 22.33 14.17
C GLN A 98 11.75 21.74 15.57
N MET A 99 12.60 20.71 15.70
CA MET A 99 13.00 20.17 16.99
C MET A 99 13.75 21.18 17.83
N SER A 100 14.64 21.99 17.24
CA SER A 100 15.39 23.04 17.94
C SER A 100 14.46 24.11 18.52
N GLU A 101 13.46 24.52 17.74
CA GLU A 101 12.43 25.47 18.15
C GLU A 101 11.56 24.87 19.27
N LEU A 102 11.14 23.61 19.13
CA LEU A 102 10.29 22.92 20.09
C LEU A 102 10.95 22.76 21.48
N ILE A 103 12.26 22.48 21.52
CA ILE A 103 12.97 22.22 22.78
C ILE A 103 13.83 23.42 23.26
N GLY A 104 13.89 24.50 22.49
CA GLY A 104 14.69 25.70 22.79
C GLY A 104 16.20 25.47 22.78
N ILE A 105 16.70 24.50 22.00
CA ILE A 105 18.13 24.14 21.92
C ILE A 105 18.51 24.07 20.45
N LYS A 106 19.61 24.71 20.06
CA LYS A 106 20.13 24.61 18.68
C LYS A 106 20.70 23.21 18.42
N ILE A 107 20.06 22.46 17.54
CA ILE A 107 20.46 21.11 17.12
C ILE A 107 21.21 21.19 15.81
N ILE A 108 22.35 20.51 15.73
CA ILE A 108 23.18 20.40 14.53
C ILE A 108 23.49 18.91 14.36
N ASN A 109 22.88 18.26 13.36
CA ASN A 109 23.04 16.84 13.06
C ASN A 109 22.81 15.93 14.28
N GLY A 110 21.65 16.05 14.91
CA GLY A 110 21.30 15.29 16.10
C GLY A 110 20.66 13.94 15.77
N ASN A 111 21.16 12.86 16.37
CA ASN A 111 20.38 11.61 16.41
C ASN A 111 19.40 11.68 17.58
N PHE A 112 18.10 11.56 17.28
CA PHE A 112 17.01 11.61 18.26
C PHE A 112 16.54 10.19 18.60
N ILE A 113 16.47 9.88 19.89
CA ILE A 113 15.73 8.72 20.37
C ILE A 113 14.53 9.23 21.16
N PHE A 114 13.33 8.98 20.63
CA PHE A 114 12.06 9.27 21.29
C PHE A 114 11.62 8.03 22.07
N ASN A 115 11.59 8.11 23.40
CA ASN A 115 10.96 7.07 24.23
C ASN A 115 9.65 7.64 24.80
N GLY A 116 8.53 7.12 24.31
CA GLY A 116 7.19 7.41 24.80
C GLY A 116 6.70 6.35 25.79
N ILE A 117 6.16 6.75 26.95
CA ILE A 117 5.31 5.91 27.81
C ILE A 117 3.97 6.65 27.94
N GLY A 118 2.95 6.21 27.20
CA GLY A 118 1.61 6.83 27.20
C GLY A 118 1.59 8.27 26.69
N ASP A 119 0.52 8.99 27.05
CA ASP A 119 0.21 10.35 26.54
C ASP A 119 1.07 11.47 27.14
N GLU A 120 1.98 11.18 28.10
CA GLU A 120 2.57 12.23 28.95
C GLU A 120 4.08 12.43 28.85
N LEU A 121 4.87 11.50 28.28
CA LEU A 121 6.33 11.59 28.39
C LEU A 121 7.05 11.22 27.11
N VAL A 122 7.52 12.24 26.38
CA VAL A 122 8.48 12.09 25.27
C VAL A 122 9.89 12.37 25.81
N ARG A 123 10.67 11.32 26.07
CA ARG A 123 12.08 11.49 26.43
C ARG A 123 12.92 11.52 25.16
N VAL A 124 13.43 12.70 24.81
CA VAL A 124 14.38 12.89 23.70
C VAL A 124 15.81 12.75 24.21
N SER A 125 16.60 11.84 23.64
CA SER A 125 18.05 11.79 23.87
C SER A 125 18.77 12.27 22.61
N LEU A 126 19.67 13.24 22.75
CA LEU A 126 20.47 13.81 21.67
C LEU A 126 21.91 13.30 21.75
N ASN A 127 22.45 12.81 20.63
CA ASN A 127 23.90 12.73 20.44
C ASN A 127 24.32 13.93 19.61
N ILE A 128 24.99 14.90 20.23
CA ILE A 128 25.60 16.03 19.54
C ILE A 128 27.05 15.64 19.22
N GLN A 129 27.46 15.70 17.96
CA GLN A 129 28.85 15.42 17.57
C GLN A 129 29.78 16.46 18.22
N GLY A 130 30.62 15.99 19.14
CA GLY A 130 31.55 16.82 19.91
C GLY A 130 31.54 16.50 21.41
N ASN A 131 31.99 15.29 21.79
CA ASN A 131 32.33 14.82 23.15
C ASN A 131 31.44 15.16 24.36
N ARG A 132 30.26 15.75 24.19
CA ARG A 132 29.34 16.06 25.28
C ARG A 132 28.00 15.40 25.01
N LYS A 133 27.80 14.23 25.62
CA LYS A 133 26.46 13.62 25.74
C LYS A 133 25.63 14.48 26.70
N GLU A 134 24.98 15.52 26.20
CA GLU A 134 23.95 16.21 26.98
C GLU A 134 22.66 15.38 26.95
N ARG A 135 22.41 14.68 28.06
CA ARG A 135 21.13 14.00 28.28
C ARG A 135 20.15 14.99 28.91
N ARG A 136 19.38 15.71 28.10
CA ARG A 136 18.26 16.50 28.61
C ARG A 136 16.98 15.69 28.58
N THR A 137 16.37 15.49 29.74
CA THR A 137 15.00 14.98 29.81
C THR A 137 14.07 16.19 29.81
N VAL A 138 13.45 16.48 28.66
CA VAL A 138 12.32 17.41 28.62
C VAL A 138 11.11 16.66 29.14
N ARG A 139 10.57 17.11 30.28
CA ARG A 139 9.28 16.64 30.79
C ARG A 139 8.24 17.69 30.38
N SER A 140 7.42 17.39 29.39
CA SER A 140 6.19 18.14 29.20
C SER A 140 5.15 17.55 30.15
N LYS A 141 4.52 18.38 30.98
CA LYS A 141 3.25 18.02 31.64
C LYS A 141 2.16 18.63 30.76
N GLY A 142 1.45 17.80 30.03
CA GLY A 142 0.42 18.23 29.08
C GLY A 142 0.83 18.11 27.62
N SER A 143 -0.18 18.18 26.74
CA SER A 143 -0.04 18.28 25.29
C SER A 143 0.99 19.34 24.94
N PHE A 144 1.86 19.02 23.98
CA PHE A 144 2.72 20.04 23.38
C PHE A 144 1.85 20.99 22.56
N ASP A 145 1.27 22.02 23.18
CA ASP A 145 0.67 23.16 22.49
C ASP A 145 1.77 24.17 22.17
N VAL A 146 2.78 23.72 21.42
CA VAL A 146 3.77 24.60 20.81
C VAL A 146 3.34 24.77 19.37
N GLU A 147 2.82 25.96 19.04
CA GLU A 147 2.64 26.39 17.66
C GLU A 147 4.03 26.50 17.02
N CYS A 148 4.44 25.42 16.35
CA CYS A 148 5.63 25.44 15.52
C CYS A 148 5.24 26.04 14.17
N GLU A 149 5.83 27.17 13.80
CA GLU A 149 5.69 27.74 12.45
C GLU A 149 6.43 26.84 11.45
N GLY A 150 5.73 25.81 10.97
CA GLY A 150 6.23 24.94 9.91
C GLY A 150 5.31 23.75 9.66
N ASP A 151 5.28 23.29 8.41
CA ASP A 151 4.50 22.11 8.04
C ASP A 151 5.05 20.87 8.77
N VAL A 152 4.30 20.38 9.76
CA VAL A 152 4.57 19.08 10.37
C VAL A 152 4.00 18.00 9.45
N LYS A 153 4.87 17.12 8.94
CA LYS A 153 4.44 15.98 8.13
C LYS A 153 3.96 14.86 9.03
N PHE A 154 2.71 14.45 8.85
CA PHE A 154 2.12 13.28 9.49
C PHE A 154 2.12 12.11 8.51
N TYR A 155 2.66 10.97 8.94
CA TYR A 155 2.52 9.71 8.22
C TYR A 155 1.36 8.91 8.81
N LEU A 156 0.54 8.35 7.93
CA LEU A 156 -0.61 7.52 8.29
C LEU A 156 -0.23 6.07 8.02
N GLY A 157 -0.03 5.26 9.05
CA GLY A 157 0.40 3.87 8.88
C GLY A 157 -0.75 2.86 8.89
N PHE A 158 -0.66 1.79 8.09
CA PHE A 158 -1.57 0.64 8.22
C PHE A 158 -1.40 -0.06 9.57
N ALA A 159 -2.51 -0.51 10.15
CA ALA A 159 -2.51 -1.14 11.46
C ALA A 159 -1.82 -2.52 11.47
N LYS A 160 -1.30 -2.92 12.63
CA LYS A 160 -0.72 -4.25 12.83
C LYS A 160 -1.76 -5.35 12.52
N GLY A 161 -1.36 -6.34 11.74
CA GLY A 161 -2.23 -7.44 11.32
C GLY A 161 -3.01 -7.19 10.03
N GLN A 162 -2.92 -6.00 9.44
CA GLN A 162 -3.41 -5.74 8.08
C GLN A 162 -2.31 -6.03 7.04
N PRO A 163 -2.67 -6.32 5.78
CA PRO A 163 -1.72 -6.23 4.67
C PRO A 163 -1.05 -4.84 4.68
N CYS A 164 0.23 -4.77 4.35
CA CYS A 164 1.00 -3.53 4.37
C CYS A 164 1.16 -2.89 5.77
N ALA A 165 0.96 -3.63 6.86
CA ALA A 165 1.12 -3.12 8.22
C ALA A 165 2.43 -2.34 8.42
N GLY A 166 2.32 -1.12 8.97
CA GLY A 166 3.45 -0.21 9.20
C GLY A 166 3.88 0.61 7.98
N GLN A 167 3.35 0.35 6.78
CA GLN A 167 3.61 1.17 5.59
C GLN A 167 2.73 2.43 5.59
N ASP A 168 3.23 3.50 4.97
CA ASP A 168 2.46 4.74 4.78
C ASP A 168 1.28 4.49 3.83
N VAL A 169 0.08 4.85 4.27
CA VAL A 169 -1.17 4.62 3.57
C VAL A 169 -1.22 5.39 2.26
N VAL A 170 -0.79 6.66 2.25
CA VAL A 170 -0.88 7.50 1.04
C VAL A 170 0.08 6.98 -0.02
N GLU A 171 1.33 6.72 0.35
CA GLU A 171 2.33 6.19 -0.57
C GLU A 171 1.93 4.81 -1.10
N THR A 172 1.46 3.92 -0.22
CA THR A 172 1.04 2.57 -0.62
C THR A 172 -0.19 2.61 -1.54
N LEU A 173 -1.16 3.51 -1.28
CA LEU A 173 -2.32 3.70 -2.16
C LEU A 173 -1.91 4.21 -3.55
N ALA A 174 -0.93 5.13 -3.61
CA ALA A 174 -0.37 5.60 -4.87
C ALA A 174 0.33 4.46 -5.63
N GLN A 175 1.12 3.63 -4.93
CA GLN A 175 1.74 2.44 -5.52
C GLN A 175 0.70 1.46 -6.06
N PHE A 176 -0.41 1.24 -5.35
CA PHE A 176 -1.51 0.40 -5.83
C PHE A 176 -2.20 0.96 -7.06
N ALA A 177 -2.45 2.27 -7.10
CA ALA A 177 -3.06 2.93 -8.26
C ALA A 177 -2.16 2.77 -9.50
N ASN A 178 -0.87 3.10 -9.37
CA ASN A 178 0.11 2.97 -10.46
C ASN A 178 0.24 1.53 -10.94
N LEU A 179 0.27 0.57 -10.01
CA LEU A 179 0.36 -0.86 -10.35
C LEU A 179 -0.90 -1.36 -11.06
N ALA A 180 -2.09 -0.93 -10.63
CA ALA A 180 -3.33 -1.28 -11.29
C ALA A 180 -3.43 -0.66 -12.68
N GLU A 181 -3.04 0.59 -12.85
CA GLU A 181 -2.97 1.27 -14.15
C GLU A 181 -2.02 0.53 -15.10
N ALA A 182 -0.78 0.25 -14.68
CA ALA A 182 0.17 -0.52 -15.47
C ALA A 182 -0.35 -1.92 -15.82
N THR A 183 -1.10 -2.56 -14.91
CA THR A 183 -1.73 -3.86 -15.16
C THR A 183 -2.81 -3.76 -16.23
N VAL A 184 -3.69 -2.77 -16.14
CA VAL A 184 -4.75 -2.51 -17.13
C VAL A 184 -4.14 -2.22 -18.50
N ASP A 185 -3.10 -1.39 -18.57
CA ASP A 185 -2.39 -1.06 -19.80
C ASP A 185 -1.80 -2.30 -20.47
N ARG A 186 -1.10 -3.14 -19.69
CA ARG A 186 -0.50 -4.37 -20.19
C ARG A 186 -1.54 -5.34 -20.72
N LEU A 187 -2.66 -5.52 -20.00
CA LEU A 187 -3.74 -6.40 -20.43
C LEU A 187 -4.45 -5.86 -21.67
N THR A 188 -4.70 -4.56 -21.73
CA THR A 188 -5.30 -3.89 -22.90
C THR A 188 -4.45 -4.08 -24.15
N ARG A 189 -3.13 -3.85 -24.06
CA ARG A 189 -2.20 -4.06 -25.18
C ARG A 189 -2.15 -5.53 -25.61
N ALA A 190 -2.13 -6.46 -24.66
CA ALA A 190 -2.15 -7.89 -24.96
C ALA A 190 -3.45 -8.31 -25.64
N TYR A 191 -4.60 -7.81 -25.18
CA TYR A 191 -5.90 -8.13 -25.75
C TYR A 191 -6.06 -7.61 -27.18
N LEU A 192 -5.61 -6.37 -27.43
CA LEU A 192 -5.64 -5.73 -28.75
C LEU A 192 -4.50 -6.17 -29.67
N SER A 193 -3.58 -7.01 -29.20
CA SER A 193 -2.48 -7.51 -30.01
C SER A 193 -3.00 -8.35 -31.18
N PRO A 194 -2.52 -8.14 -32.42
CA PRO A 194 -2.84 -9.02 -33.55
C PRO A 194 -2.42 -10.48 -33.33
N SER A 195 -1.48 -10.73 -32.41
CA SER A 195 -1.05 -12.08 -32.02
C SER A 195 -2.01 -12.77 -31.04
N ASN A 196 -2.98 -12.05 -30.48
CA ASN A 196 -3.90 -12.60 -29.50
C ASN A 196 -4.90 -13.55 -30.16
N ARG A 197 -4.67 -14.85 -29.94
CA ARG A 197 -5.55 -15.91 -30.43
C ARG A 197 -6.61 -16.21 -29.39
N PHE A 198 -7.87 -16.02 -29.78
CA PHE A 198 -9.02 -16.46 -29.01
C PHE A 198 -9.24 -17.96 -29.20
N PRO A 199 -9.67 -18.69 -28.15
CA PRO A 199 -10.09 -20.07 -28.33
C PRO A 199 -11.27 -20.13 -29.30
N THR A 200 -11.15 -20.99 -30.32
CA THR A 200 -12.22 -21.36 -31.27
C THR A 200 -13.28 -22.20 -30.60
#